data_AF-A0A2T2SG39-F1
#
_entry.id   AF-A0A2T2SG39-F1
#
_cell.length_a   1.000
_cell.length_b   1.000
_cell.length_c   1.000
_cell.angle_alpha   90.00
_cell.angle_beta   90.00
_cell.angle_gamma   90.00
#
_symmetry.space_group_name_H-M   'P 1'
#
loop_
_entity.id
_entity.type
_entity.pdbx_description
1 polymer ?
#
loop_
_entity_poly.entity_id
_entity_poly.type
_entity_poly.pdbx_seq_one_letter_code
_entity_poly.pdbx_strand_id
1 'polypeptide(L)' 'IIAMTDTNGNPKKIDYPVPVNDDALSSIELVTSTITEAIKEGLHERKMEQEANKKAARS' A
#
# COMPACT_ATOMS: atom_id res chain seq x y z
N ILE A 1 -5.61 -10.05 -2.37
CA ILE A 1 -4.21 -10.39 -2.68
C ILE A 1 -3.66 -9.32 -3.62
N ILE A 2 -2.61 -8.64 -3.20
CA ILE A 2 -1.83 -7.71 -4.02
C ILE A 2 -0.56 -8.46 -4.44
N ALA A 3 -0.16 -8.39 -5.69
CA ALA A 3 1.08 -9.02 -6.15
C ALA A 3 1.72 -8.24 -7.31
N MET A 4 3.04 -8.23 -7.33
CA MET A 4 3.84 -7.77 -8.46
C MET A 4 3.78 -8.83 -9.57
N THR A 5 3.61 -8.40 -10.82
CA THR A 5 3.53 -9.29 -11.98
C THR A 5 4.38 -8.78 -13.13
N ASP A 6 5.28 -9.61 -13.65
CA ASP A 6 5.95 -9.37 -14.93
C ASP A 6 5.27 -10.13 -16.10
N THR A 7 5.84 -10.05 -17.30
CA THR A 7 5.40 -10.67 -18.55
C THR A 7 5.03 -12.17 -18.45
N ASN A 8 5.62 -12.91 -17.52
CA ASN A 8 5.37 -14.34 -17.29
C ASN A 8 4.32 -14.62 -16.20
N GLY A 9 3.90 -13.60 -15.43
CA GLY A 9 2.97 -13.72 -14.33
C GLY A 9 1.51 -13.83 -14.80
N ASN A 10 0.69 -14.63 -14.11
CA ASN A 10 -0.74 -14.74 -14.41
C ASN A 10 -1.58 -13.86 -13.45
N PRO A 11 -2.09 -12.70 -13.91
CA PRO A 11 -2.82 -11.76 -13.06
C PRO A 11 -4.24 -12.24 -12.70
N LYS A 12 -4.77 -13.30 -13.34
CA LYS A 12 -6.19 -13.70 -13.20
C LYS A 12 -6.61 -14.12 -11.78
N LYS A 13 -5.66 -14.43 -10.90
CA LYS A 13 -5.91 -14.85 -9.51
C LYS A 13 -5.50 -13.79 -8.48
N ILE A 14 -5.15 -12.59 -8.93
CA ILE A 14 -4.65 -11.50 -8.09
C ILE A 14 -5.71 -10.39 -8.11
N ASP A 15 -6.13 -9.92 -6.93
CA ASP A 15 -7.16 -8.88 -6.82
C ASP A 15 -6.63 -7.51 -7.28
N TYR A 16 -5.35 -7.25 -7.00
CA TYR A 16 -4.66 -6.01 -7.36
C TYR A 16 -3.27 -6.32 -7.93
N PRO A 17 -3.16 -6.69 -9.21
CA PRO A 17 -1.87 -6.91 -9.84
C PRO A 17 -1.15 -5.57 -10.06
N VAL A 18 0.13 -5.53 -9.73
CA VAL A 18 1.03 -4.38 -9.94
C VAL A 18 2.00 -4.75 -11.06
N PRO A 19 1.86 -4.20 -12.29
CA PRO A 19 2.74 -4.51 -13.40
C PRO A 19 4.13 -3.92 -13.17
N VAL A 20 5.15 -4.76 -13.01
CA VAL A 20 6.55 -4.35 -12.80
C VAL A 20 7.51 -5.43 -13.27
N ASN A 21 8.79 -5.07 -13.43
CA ASN A 21 9.86 -6.06 -13.53
C ASN A 21 10.14 -6.62 -12.12
N ASP A 22 9.72 -7.86 -11.85
CA ASP A 22 9.88 -8.52 -10.55
C ASP A 22 11.26 -9.18 -10.36
N ASP A 23 12.08 -9.28 -11.41
CA ASP A 23 13.47 -9.73 -11.31
C ASP A 23 14.44 -8.61 -10.88
N ALA A 24 14.04 -7.35 -11.00
CA ALA A 24 14.89 -6.20 -10.70
C ALA A 24 14.74 -5.72 -9.25
N LEU A 25 15.83 -5.76 -8.48
CA LEU A 25 15.85 -5.27 -7.09
C LEU A 25 15.34 -3.82 -6.97
N SER A 26 15.80 -2.92 -7.82
CA SER A 26 15.38 -1.51 -7.79
C SER A 26 13.87 -1.33 -8.03
N SER A 27 13.25 -2.21 -8.82
CA SER A 27 11.81 -2.21 -9.07
C SER A 27 11.04 -2.69 -7.84
N ILE A 28 11.50 -3.77 -7.21
CA ILE A 28 10.93 -4.26 -5.94
C ILE A 28 11.05 -3.19 -4.85
N GLU A 29 12.22 -2.58 -4.69
CA GLU A 29 12.47 -1.52 -3.71
C GLU A 29 11.53 -0.33 -3.93
N LEU A 30 11.36 0.10 -5.18
CA LEU A 30 10.45 1.20 -5.53
C LEU A 30 9.00 0.87 -5.13
N VAL A 31 8.49 -0.31 -5.49
CA VAL A 31 7.11 -0.70 -5.19
C VAL A 31 6.90 -0.81 -3.68
N THR A 32 7.80 -1.53 -3.00
CA THR A 32 7.68 -1.79 -1.55
C THR A 32 7.83 -0.52 -0.71
N SER A 33 8.75 0.38 -1.06
CA SER A 33 8.88 1.69 -0.40
C SER A 33 7.64 2.55 -0.58
N THR A 34 7.14 2.67 -1.82
CA THR A 34 5.92 3.43 -2.13
C THR A 34 4.71 2.92 -1.35
N ILE A 35 4.50 1.60 -1.31
CA ILE A 35 3.41 1.00 -0.52
C ILE A 35 3.59 1.27 0.98
N THR A 36 4.83 1.20 1.46
CA THR A 36 5.14 1.46 2.88
C THR A 36 4.85 2.90 3.27
N GLU A 37 5.18 3.86 2.41
CA GLU A 37 4.89 5.29 2.63
C GLU A 37 3.39 5.54 2.67
N ALA A 38 2.63 5.02 1.70
CA ALA A 38 1.17 5.13 1.69
C ALA A 38 0.52 4.52 2.95
N ILE A 39 1.03 3.38 3.45
CA ILE A 39 0.55 2.79 4.70
C ILE A 39 0.83 3.70 5.90
N LYS A 40 2.03 4.31 5.97
CA LYS A 40 2.39 5.22 7.06
C LYS A 40 1.48 6.45 7.07
N GLU A 41 1.23 7.02 5.90
CA GLU A 41 0.32 8.17 5.73
C GLU A 41 -1.09 7.80 6.18
N GLY A 42 -1.67 6.72 5.65
CA GLY A 42 -3.01 6.29 6.03
C GLY A 42 -3.16 5.95 7.52
N LEU A 43 -2.11 5.38 8.15
CA LEU A 43 -2.10 5.16 9.60
C LEU A 43 -2.04 6.46 10.40
N HIS A 44 -1.30 7.46 9.92
CA HIS A 44 -1.22 8.76 10.56
C HIS A 44 -2.56 9.49 10.49
N GLU A 45 -3.16 9.57 9.31
CA GLU A 45 -4.48 10.18 9.09
C GLU A 45 -5.55 9.53 9.97
N ARG A 46 -5.59 8.20 10.02
CA ARG A 46 -6.55 7.46 10.86
C ARG A 46 -6.39 7.79 12.35
N LYS A 47 -5.17 7.96 12.84
CA LYS A 47 -4.93 8.35 14.25
C LYS A 47 -5.47 9.76 14.51
N MET A 48 -5.16 10.71 13.62
CA MET A 48 -5.62 12.09 13.73
C MET A 48 -7.16 12.16 13.73
N GLU A 49 -7.82 11.42 12.85
CA GLU A 49 -9.29 11.33 12.80
C GLU A 49 -9.88 10.76 14.09
N GLN A 50 -9.29 9.67 14.62
CA GLN A 50 -9.73 9.08 15.89
C GLN A 50 -9.57 10.04 17.07
N GLU A 51 -8.49 10.81 17.13
CA GLU A 51 -8.27 11.82 18.16
C GLU A 51 -9.27 12.98 18.05
N ALA A 52 -9.54 13.46 16.83
CA ALA A 52 -10.54 14.48 16.57
C ALA A 52 -11.94 14.00 17.01
N ASN A 53 -12.34 12.78 16.63
CA ASN A 53 -13.63 12.20 17.00
C ASN A 53 -13.76 12.01 18.53
N LYS A 54 -12.70 11.58 19.22
CA LYS A 54 -12.68 11.48 20.69
C LYS A 54 -12.82 12.84 21.36
N LYS A 55 -12.22 13.89 20.80
CA LYS A 55 -12.34 15.26 21.32
C LYS A 55 -13.76 15.78 21.14
N ALA A 56 -14.36 15.59 19.95
CA ALA A 56 -15.73 15.98 19.66
C ALA A 56 -16.76 15.24 20.53
N ALA A 57 -16.54 13.96 20.86
CA ALA A 57 -17.42 13.19 21.73
C ALA A 57 -17.32 13.56 23.23
N ARG A 58 -16.32 14.35 23.62
CA ARG A 58 -16.08 14.81 25.01
C ARG A 58 -16.47 16.26 25.25
N SER A 59 -16.76 17.01 24.19
CA SER A 59 -17.26 18.39 24.21
C SER A 59 -18.77 18.41 24.03
#